data_AF-A0A4R1FRF8-F1
#
_entry.id   AF-A0A4R1FRF8-F1
#
_cell.length_a   1.000
_cell.length_b   1.000
_cell.length_c   1.000
_cell.angle_alpha   90.00
_cell.angle_beta   90.00
_cell.angle_gamma   90.00
#
_symmetry.space_group_name_H-M   'P 1'
#
loop_
_entity.id
_entity.type
_entity.pdbx_description
1 polymer ?
#
loop_
_entity_poly.entity_id
_entity_poly.type
_entity_poly.pdbx_seq_one_letter_code
_entity_poly.pdbx_strand_id
1 'polypeptide(L)'
;MGTTWLVGPGHRRRSIVRRGALSVSALIGACLLSVTATQTVSGQPMANPSDTGFAVPFSGAPAYEYVAPKQLTSPEQLNQPLGQALADTIAGQVGLDRADALTEQQYRDLSTGGGVGGSPAAGEVIVACVEILTNTVGRPVYSEVNGQNTPSVLASYGLYVNPGGLLESPANADAPTRQVNTLLAPGGYIGTWLRDNGAERTLAALYRSAYTVQAAYGFAAQQISGAAQLVTNTKGGVNSVVGMSMAPPLWIVNFALIYILNPALAAAMPAHWAPIPPQVADAITASPTGQVPFGDYAAYFE
;
A
#
# COMPACT_ATOMS: atom_id res chain seq x y z
N MET A 1 9.27 -7.91 85.01
CA MET A 1 8.16 -8.72 85.56
C MET A 1 7.10 -7.77 86.07
N GLY A 2 5.83 -7.96 85.67
CA GLY A 2 4.71 -7.02 85.83
C GLY A 2 4.70 -5.99 84.69
N THR A 3 3.60 -5.68 83.99
CA THR A 3 2.20 -5.73 84.40
C THR A 3 1.31 -5.83 83.15
N THR A 4 0.38 -6.78 83.14
CA THR A 4 -0.78 -6.84 82.24
C THR A 4 -1.93 -6.07 82.90
N TRP A 5 -2.72 -5.27 82.16
CA TRP A 5 -4.19 -5.21 82.29
C TRP A 5 -4.83 -4.60 81.03
N LEU A 6 -6.01 -5.15 80.73
CA LEU A 6 -6.91 -4.99 79.59
C LEU A 6 -7.53 -3.59 79.44
N VAL A 7 -7.99 -3.24 78.22
CA VAL A 7 -9.35 -2.75 77.88
C VAL A 7 -9.55 -2.85 76.34
N GLY A 8 -10.65 -3.46 75.86
CA GLY A 8 -11.13 -3.39 74.45
C GLY A 8 -12.28 -2.37 74.28
N PRO A 9 -13.21 -2.51 73.31
CA PRO A 9 -13.09 -2.82 71.89
C PRO A 9 -13.49 -1.60 71.01
N GLY A 10 -13.06 -1.55 69.76
CA GLY A 10 -13.45 -0.49 68.82
C GLY A 10 -13.42 -0.95 67.37
N HIS A 11 -14.61 -1.10 66.78
CA HIS A 11 -14.80 -1.30 65.34
C HIS A 11 -14.14 -0.18 64.52
N ARG A 12 -13.46 -0.53 63.42
CA ARG A 12 -13.66 0.14 62.10
C ARG A 12 -12.96 -0.57 60.94
N ARG A 13 -13.81 -1.04 60.02
CA ARG A 13 -13.68 -1.17 58.57
C ARG A 13 -12.29 -0.93 57.95
N ARG A 14 -11.79 -1.97 57.28
CA ARG A 14 -10.83 -1.90 56.17
C ARG A 14 -11.36 -0.95 55.09
N SER A 15 -10.62 0.12 54.80
CA SER A 15 -10.77 0.92 53.57
C SER A 15 -9.59 0.65 52.64
N ILE A 16 -9.88 -0.04 51.54
CA ILE A 16 -9.01 -0.20 50.38
C ILE A 16 -8.95 1.16 49.69
N VAL A 17 -7.78 1.82 49.71
CA VAL A 17 -7.56 3.06 48.96
C VAL A 17 -7.18 2.69 47.53
N ARG A 18 -8.10 3.03 46.62
CA ARG A 18 -8.02 2.86 45.17
C ARG A 18 -6.93 3.77 44.59
N ARG A 19 -6.05 3.20 43.77
CA ARG A 19 -5.21 3.93 42.79
C ARG A 19 -6.13 4.50 41.72
N GLY A 20 -6.15 5.82 41.58
CA GLY A 20 -6.80 6.51 40.47
C GLY A 20 -5.94 6.39 39.21
N ALA A 21 -6.32 5.49 38.32
CA ALA A 21 -5.88 5.53 36.93
C ALA A 21 -6.82 6.48 36.18
N LEU A 22 -6.27 7.59 35.66
CA LEU A 22 -6.95 8.42 34.68
C LEU A 22 -6.94 7.65 33.35
N SER A 23 -8.04 6.94 33.07
CA SER A 23 -8.28 6.30 31.79
C SER A 23 -8.56 7.37 30.74
N VAL A 24 -7.59 7.60 29.84
CA VAL A 24 -7.83 8.30 28.58
C VAL A 24 -8.52 7.31 27.65
N SER A 25 -9.83 7.45 27.49
CA SER A 25 -10.62 6.71 26.52
C SER A 25 -10.27 7.18 25.11
N ALA A 26 -9.50 6.38 24.36
CA ALA A 26 -9.37 6.52 22.92
C ALA A 26 -10.58 5.84 22.25
N LEU A 27 -11.43 6.66 21.62
CA LEU A 27 -12.51 6.23 20.74
C LEU A 27 -11.97 5.95 19.33
N ILE A 28 -12.34 4.78 18.79
CA ILE A 28 -12.67 4.47 17.38
C ILE A 28 -11.47 4.46 16.37
N GLY A 29 -11.35 3.50 15.45
CA GLY A 29 -12.28 2.46 14.99
C GLY A 29 -11.55 1.25 14.41
N ALA A 30 -11.90 0.08 14.93
CA ALA A 30 -11.58 -1.20 14.32
C ALA A 30 -12.66 -1.50 13.27
N CYS A 31 -12.30 -1.49 11.99
CA CYS A 31 -13.09 -2.17 10.97
C CYS A 31 -12.84 -3.68 11.09
N LEU A 32 -13.41 -4.30 12.12
CA LEU A 32 -13.61 -5.74 12.19
C LEU A 32 -15.00 -6.03 11.61
N LEU A 33 -15.09 -6.24 10.30
CA LEU A 33 -16.30 -6.84 9.74
C LEU A 33 -16.28 -8.32 10.10
N SER A 34 -17.22 -8.69 10.96
CA SER A 34 -17.49 -10.04 11.41
C SER A 34 -17.97 -10.89 10.23
N VAL A 35 -17.33 -12.05 10.06
CA VAL A 35 -17.80 -13.12 9.16
C VAL A 35 -19.22 -13.52 9.57
N THR A 36 -20.19 -13.23 8.72
CA THR A 36 -21.51 -13.89 8.77
C THR A 36 -21.76 -14.59 7.44
N ALA A 37 -22.29 -15.80 7.56
CA ALA A 37 -22.38 -16.80 6.53
C ALA A 37 -23.13 -16.35 5.26
N THR A 38 -22.68 -16.92 4.16
CA THR A 38 -23.17 -16.88 2.78
C THR A 38 -24.68 -16.74 2.61
N GLN A 39 -25.11 -15.64 1.98
CA GLN A 39 -26.22 -15.65 1.04
C GLN A 39 -25.68 -15.27 -0.33
N THR A 40 -25.74 -16.20 -1.27
CA THR A 40 -25.52 -15.96 -2.70
C THR A 40 -26.68 -15.12 -3.23
N VAL A 41 -26.60 -13.81 -3.04
CA VAL A 41 -27.39 -12.86 -3.82
C VAL A 41 -26.72 -12.77 -5.19
N SER A 42 -27.41 -13.26 -6.23
CA SER A 42 -27.08 -13.01 -7.63
C SER A 42 -27.29 -11.52 -7.95
N GLY A 43 -26.45 -10.67 -7.38
CA GLY A 43 -26.42 -9.24 -7.67
C GLY A 43 -25.56 -9.03 -8.90
N GLN A 44 -26.17 -8.57 -10.00
CA GLN A 44 -25.39 -7.94 -11.07
C GLN A 44 -24.48 -6.88 -10.43
N PRO A 45 -23.20 -6.76 -10.86
CA PRO A 45 -22.34 -5.71 -10.37
C PRO A 45 -23.07 -4.39 -10.59
N MET A 46 -23.34 -3.65 -9.51
CA MET A 46 -23.84 -2.29 -9.62
C MET A 46 -22.76 -1.50 -10.33
N ALA A 47 -22.94 -1.31 -11.63
CA ALA A 47 -22.26 -0.27 -12.39
C ALA A 47 -22.77 1.06 -11.84
N ASN A 48 -22.15 1.54 -10.76
CA ASN A 48 -21.90 2.98 -10.72
C ASN A 48 -20.87 3.18 -11.84
N PRO A 49 -21.21 3.86 -12.94
CA PRO A 49 -20.22 4.18 -13.94
C PRO A 49 -19.30 5.22 -13.28
N SER A 50 -18.31 4.73 -12.52
CA SER A 50 -17.18 5.55 -12.13
C SER A 50 -16.55 6.00 -13.44
N ASP A 51 -16.24 7.29 -13.57
CA ASP A 51 -15.59 7.82 -14.78
C ASP A 51 -14.21 7.18 -15.01
N THR A 52 -13.71 6.42 -14.04
CA THR A 52 -12.48 5.64 -14.11
C THR A 52 -12.59 4.40 -14.99
N GLY A 53 -13.79 3.77 -15.08
CA GLY A 53 -13.99 2.48 -15.74
C GLY A 53 -13.70 1.25 -14.86
N PHE A 54 -13.26 1.42 -13.62
CA PHE A 54 -13.09 0.34 -12.65
C PHE A 54 -14.39 0.11 -11.86
N ALA A 55 -14.73 -1.14 -11.58
CA ALA A 55 -15.84 -1.47 -10.69
C ALA A 55 -15.43 -1.36 -9.22
N VAL A 56 -16.37 -1.18 -8.30
CA VAL A 56 -16.09 -1.27 -6.85
C VAL A 56 -15.65 -2.71 -6.51
N PRO A 57 -14.60 -2.92 -5.70
CA PRO A 57 -13.83 -1.92 -4.94
C PRO A 57 -12.65 -1.28 -5.69
N PHE A 58 -12.36 -1.70 -6.92
CA PHE A 58 -11.23 -1.24 -7.73
C PHE A 58 -11.29 0.25 -8.12
N SER A 59 -12.46 0.88 -8.17
CA SER A 59 -12.56 2.34 -8.33
C SER A 59 -12.14 3.13 -7.08
N GLY A 60 -12.11 2.47 -5.92
CA GLY A 60 -11.82 3.12 -4.64
C GLY A 60 -12.96 4.02 -4.16
N ALA A 61 -12.65 4.90 -3.21
CA ALA A 61 -13.62 5.87 -2.72
C ALA A 61 -13.92 6.96 -3.78
N PRO A 62 -15.20 7.26 -4.07
CA PRO A 62 -15.59 8.23 -5.11
C PRO A 62 -14.92 9.60 -4.99
N ALA A 63 -14.68 10.07 -3.76
CA ALA A 63 -14.06 11.37 -3.48
C ALA A 63 -12.60 11.50 -3.94
N TYR A 64 -11.94 10.42 -4.37
CA TYR A 64 -10.55 10.44 -4.82
C TYR A 64 -10.33 9.72 -6.16
N GLU A 65 -11.39 9.29 -6.85
CA GLU A 65 -11.29 8.61 -8.15
C GLU A 65 -10.48 9.41 -9.19
N TYR A 66 -10.54 10.74 -9.12
CA TYR A 66 -9.86 11.65 -10.03
C TYR A 66 -8.33 11.78 -9.80
N VAL A 67 -7.84 11.28 -8.66
CA VAL A 67 -6.43 11.42 -8.24
C VAL A 67 -5.55 10.33 -8.84
N ALA A 68 -6.13 9.15 -9.12
CA ALA A 68 -5.43 8.02 -9.69
C ALA A 68 -4.91 8.31 -11.12
N PRO A 69 -3.87 7.58 -11.59
CA PRO A 69 -3.34 7.77 -12.93
C PRO A 69 -4.42 7.48 -13.96
N LYS A 70 -4.36 8.23 -15.06
CA LYS A 70 -5.25 8.03 -16.21
C LYS A 70 -4.61 7.05 -17.19
N GLN A 71 -5.44 6.49 -18.07
CA GLN A 71 -4.91 5.77 -19.21
C GLN A 71 -4.03 6.71 -20.04
N LEU A 72 -2.90 6.21 -20.51
CA LEU A 72 -2.11 6.95 -21.49
C LEU A 72 -2.95 7.22 -22.76
N THR A 73 -2.67 8.34 -23.37
CA THR A 73 -3.26 8.79 -24.64
C THR A 73 -2.26 8.79 -25.79
N SER A 74 -0.96 8.66 -25.49
CA SER A 74 0.09 8.53 -26.50
C SER A 74 1.23 7.61 -26.02
N PRO A 75 1.96 6.95 -26.93
CA PRO A 75 3.04 6.02 -26.55
C PRO A 75 4.16 6.66 -25.73
N GLU A 76 4.45 7.95 -25.91
CA GLU A 76 5.54 8.65 -25.21
C GLU A 76 5.29 8.78 -23.71
N GLN A 77 4.03 8.63 -23.27
CA GLN A 77 3.63 8.64 -21.87
C GLN A 77 3.89 7.31 -21.16
N LEU A 78 4.13 6.24 -21.92
CA LEU A 78 4.33 4.90 -21.37
C LEU A 78 5.53 4.92 -20.41
N ASN A 79 5.30 4.45 -19.20
CA ASN A 79 6.27 4.37 -18.11
C ASN A 79 6.94 5.70 -17.74
N GLN A 80 6.38 6.85 -18.11
CA GLN A 80 6.93 8.13 -17.66
C GLN A 80 6.62 8.37 -16.17
N PRO A 81 7.57 8.91 -15.40
CA PRO A 81 7.33 9.29 -14.01
C PRO A 81 6.37 10.48 -13.91
N LEU A 82 5.67 10.61 -12.79
CA LEU A 82 4.79 11.76 -12.48
C LEU A 82 5.51 13.12 -12.60
N GLY A 83 6.74 13.17 -12.11
CA GLY A 83 7.45 14.42 -11.87
C GLY A 83 6.98 15.13 -10.58
N GLN A 84 7.86 15.98 -10.04
CA GLN A 84 7.69 16.54 -8.69
C GLN A 84 6.44 17.41 -8.56
N ALA A 85 6.19 18.30 -9.53
CA ALA A 85 5.07 19.24 -9.45
C ALA A 85 3.71 18.53 -9.43
N LEU A 86 3.56 17.46 -10.22
CA LEU A 86 2.35 16.66 -10.22
C LEU A 86 2.23 15.84 -8.94
N ALA A 87 3.32 15.24 -8.45
CA ALA A 87 3.31 14.53 -7.18
C ALA A 87 2.86 15.44 -6.02
N ASP A 88 3.37 16.67 -5.92
CA ASP A 88 2.92 17.59 -4.86
C ASP A 88 1.45 18.00 -5.02
N THR A 89 0.98 18.16 -6.26
CA THR A 89 -0.45 18.43 -6.52
C THR A 89 -1.33 17.28 -6.04
N ILE A 90 -0.95 16.04 -6.35
CA ILE A 90 -1.64 14.82 -5.92
C ILE A 90 -1.58 14.70 -4.39
N ALA A 91 -0.42 14.96 -3.78
CA ALA A 91 -0.27 14.99 -2.32
C ALA A 91 -1.28 15.93 -1.67
N GLY A 92 -1.39 17.17 -2.16
CA GLY A 92 -2.38 18.13 -1.67
C GLY A 92 -3.82 17.63 -1.81
N GLN A 93 -4.15 16.96 -2.92
CA GLN A 93 -5.49 16.39 -3.17
C GLN A 93 -5.82 15.20 -2.26
N VAL A 94 -4.80 14.46 -1.80
CA VAL A 94 -4.99 13.37 -0.83
C VAL A 94 -4.83 13.82 0.61
N GLY A 95 -4.56 15.11 0.87
CA GLY A 95 -4.44 15.66 2.22
C GLY A 95 -3.04 15.49 2.84
N LEU A 96 -2.00 15.50 2.01
CA LEU A 96 -0.59 15.52 2.42
C LEU A 96 0.10 16.79 1.90
N ASP A 97 1.17 17.20 2.58
CA ASP A 97 2.09 18.23 2.11
C ASP A 97 3.54 17.76 2.28
N ARG A 98 4.50 18.42 1.61
CA ARG A 98 5.94 18.09 1.70
C ARG A 98 6.44 18.11 3.14
N ALA A 99 5.89 18.98 3.99
CA ALA A 99 6.23 19.09 5.41
C ALA A 99 5.79 17.87 6.25
N ASP A 100 4.97 16.98 5.67
CA ASP A 100 4.54 15.75 6.33
C ASP A 100 5.44 14.56 6.01
N ALA A 101 6.36 14.70 5.05
CA ALA A 101 7.34 13.68 4.74
C ALA A 101 8.43 13.57 5.82
N LEU A 102 9.08 12.41 5.86
CA LEU A 102 10.26 12.19 6.68
C LEU A 102 11.36 13.17 6.31
N THR A 103 12.14 13.57 7.32
CA THR A 103 13.43 14.21 7.05
C THR A 103 14.36 13.24 6.32
N GLU A 104 15.35 13.76 5.60
CA GLU A 104 16.31 12.89 4.91
C GLU A 104 17.00 11.89 5.85
N GLN A 105 17.29 12.30 7.09
CA GLN A 105 17.91 11.41 8.07
C GLN A 105 16.95 10.31 8.50
N GLN A 106 15.70 10.63 8.80
CA GLN A 106 14.69 9.63 9.15
C GLN A 106 14.44 8.65 7.99
N TYR A 107 14.39 9.15 6.75
CA TYR A 107 14.25 8.27 5.59
C TYR A 107 15.47 7.34 5.45
N ARG A 108 16.70 7.85 5.61
CA ARG A 108 17.92 7.03 5.59
C ARG A 108 17.91 5.97 6.70
N ASP A 109 17.54 6.35 7.91
CA ASP A 109 17.47 5.42 9.04
C ASP A 109 16.41 4.34 8.78
N LEU A 110 15.20 4.70 8.35
CA LEU A 110 14.14 3.72 8.07
C LEU A 110 14.51 2.78 6.92
N SER A 111 15.04 3.32 5.81
CA SER A 111 15.39 2.55 4.62
C SER A 111 16.59 1.61 4.83
N THR A 112 17.49 1.95 5.75
CA THR A 112 18.63 1.07 6.12
C THR A 112 18.33 0.18 7.33
N GLY A 113 17.15 0.31 7.94
CA GLY A 113 16.81 -0.41 9.17
C GLY A 113 17.55 0.10 10.41
N GLY A 114 18.04 1.34 10.39
CA GLY A 114 18.56 2.08 11.53
C GLY A 114 17.47 2.74 12.39
N GLY A 115 17.87 3.72 13.20
CA GLY A 115 17.01 4.37 14.18
C GLY A 115 16.66 3.48 15.38
N VAL A 116 15.86 4.01 16.31
CA VAL A 116 15.35 3.28 17.47
C VAL A 116 14.42 2.17 17.01
N GLY A 117 14.67 0.94 17.47
CA GLY A 117 13.89 -0.23 17.07
C GLY A 117 14.11 -0.66 15.61
N GLY A 118 15.18 -0.20 14.96
CA GLY A 118 15.51 -0.50 13.57
C GLY A 118 15.59 -1.99 13.22
N SER A 119 15.27 -2.33 11.96
CA SER A 119 15.32 -3.69 11.42
C SER A 119 15.83 -3.67 9.98
N PRO A 120 17.04 -4.18 9.69
CA PRO A 120 17.58 -4.24 8.33
C PRO A 120 16.66 -4.98 7.36
N ALA A 121 16.08 -6.11 7.79
CA ALA A 121 15.14 -6.88 6.98
C ALA A 121 13.87 -6.08 6.61
N ALA A 122 13.38 -5.22 7.52
CA ALA A 122 12.26 -4.35 7.21
C ALA A 122 12.65 -3.23 6.23
N GLY A 123 13.85 -2.66 6.39
CA GLY A 123 14.43 -1.69 5.46
C GLY A 123 14.54 -2.25 4.04
N GLU A 124 15.05 -3.48 3.89
CA GLU A 124 15.14 -4.19 2.61
C GLU A 124 13.77 -4.32 1.93
N VAL A 125 12.74 -4.75 2.67
CA VAL A 125 11.36 -4.85 2.14
C VAL A 125 10.84 -3.48 1.70
N ILE A 126 11.04 -2.43 2.51
CA ILE A 126 10.59 -1.06 2.18
C ILE A 126 11.27 -0.53 0.92
N VAL A 127 12.59 -0.71 0.81
CA VAL A 127 13.36 -0.28 -0.37
C VAL A 127 12.89 -1.02 -1.61
N ALA A 128 12.74 -2.35 -1.54
CA ALA A 128 12.23 -3.15 -2.66
C ALA A 128 10.83 -2.70 -3.09
N CYS A 129 9.95 -2.35 -2.15
CA CYS A 129 8.63 -1.80 -2.48
C CYS A 129 8.73 -0.51 -3.30
N VAL A 130 9.60 0.42 -2.87
CA VAL A 130 9.81 1.68 -3.58
C VAL A 130 10.34 1.43 -4.98
N GLU A 131 11.35 0.56 -5.13
CA GLU A 131 11.94 0.24 -6.44
C GLU A 131 10.90 -0.32 -7.42
N ILE A 132 10.09 -1.29 -6.96
CA ILE A 132 9.02 -1.90 -7.76
C ILE A 132 7.97 -0.85 -8.18
N LEU A 133 7.50 -0.03 -7.23
CA LEU A 133 6.42 0.94 -7.47
C LEU A 133 6.87 2.19 -8.24
N THR A 134 8.18 2.37 -8.39
CA THR A 134 8.80 3.46 -9.17
C THR A 134 9.55 2.94 -10.39
N ASN A 135 9.16 1.77 -10.90
CA ASN A 135 9.75 1.13 -12.08
C ASN A 135 9.37 1.84 -13.41
N THR A 136 9.81 3.09 -13.54
CA THR A 136 9.56 4.00 -14.66
C THR A 136 10.83 4.25 -15.48
N VAL A 137 10.71 4.99 -16.57
CA VAL A 137 11.88 5.48 -17.32
C VAL A 137 12.86 6.19 -16.37
N GLY A 138 14.13 5.80 -16.44
CA GLY A 138 15.19 6.27 -15.54
C GLY A 138 15.35 5.45 -14.25
N ARG A 139 14.46 4.49 -13.97
CA ARG A 139 14.50 3.60 -12.80
C ARG A 139 14.14 2.15 -13.19
N PRO A 140 14.92 1.51 -14.07
CA PRO A 140 14.68 0.11 -14.42
C PRO A 140 14.87 -0.80 -13.20
N VAL A 141 14.07 -1.86 -13.14
CA VAL A 141 14.28 -3.00 -12.23
C VAL A 141 15.12 -4.02 -12.99
N TYR A 142 16.14 -4.54 -12.32
CA TYR A 142 17.06 -5.52 -12.85
C TYR A 142 16.74 -6.90 -12.31
N SER A 143 16.65 -7.88 -13.21
CA SER A 143 16.26 -9.25 -12.88
C SER A 143 17.13 -10.25 -13.63
N GLU A 144 17.31 -11.44 -13.05
CA GLU A 144 17.93 -12.54 -13.78
C GLU A 144 16.92 -13.17 -14.74
N VAL A 145 17.12 -12.98 -16.05
CA VAL A 145 16.26 -13.53 -17.11
C VAL A 145 17.14 -14.37 -18.01
N ASN A 146 16.88 -15.68 -18.07
CA ASN A 146 17.67 -16.64 -18.85
C ASN A 146 19.19 -16.57 -18.54
N GLY A 147 19.54 -16.37 -17.26
CA GLY A 147 20.94 -16.24 -16.81
C GLY A 147 21.58 -14.89 -17.12
N GLN A 148 20.83 -13.90 -17.61
CA GLN A 148 21.31 -12.56 -17.92
C GLN A 148 20.64 -11.51 -17.03
N ASN A 149 21.44 -10.57 -16.50
CA ASN A 149 20.91 -9.44 -15.76
C ASN A 149 20.22 -8.45 -16.72
N THR A 150 18.89 -8.46 -16.72
CA THR A 150 18.06 -7.80 -17.73
C THR A 150 17.28 -6.65 -17.08
N PRO A 151 17.39 -5.41 -17.59
CA PRO A 151 16.56 -4.31 -17.13
C PRO A 151 15.15 -4.42 -17.70
N SER A 152 14.15 -4.05 -16.90
CA SER A 152 12.75 -3.93 -17.32
C SER A 152 12.12 -2.65 -16.78
N VAL A 153 11.15 -2.09 -17.52
CA VAL A 153 10.37 -0.91 -17.14
C VAL A 153 8.90 -1.18 -17.46
N LEU A 154 8.10 -1.50 -16.45
CA LEU A 154 6.75 -2.04 -16.64
C LEU A 154 5.68 -1.40 -15.73
N ALA A 155 6.02 -0.35 -14.98
CA ALA A 155 5.12 0.22 -13.97
C ALA A 155 3.77 0.71 -14.54
N SER A 156 3.72 1.25 -15.77
CA SER A 156 2.44 1.67 -16.39
C SER A 156 1.49 0.50 -16.63
N TYR A 157 2.00 -0.72 -16.82
CA TYR A 157 1.15 -1.91 -16.94
C TYR A 157 0.66 -2.42 -15.57
N GLY A 158 1.17 -1.86 -14.47
CA GLY A 158 0.99 -2.41 -13.14
C GLY A 158 1.70 -3.74 -12.96
N LEU A 159 2.82 -3.96 -13.65
CA LEU A 159 3.63 -5.17 -13.60
C LEU A 159 5.08 -4.84 -13.24
N TYR A 160 5.83 -5.85 -12.81
CA TYR A 160 7.29 -5.79 -12.68
C TYR A 160 7.89 -7.19 -12.89
N VAL A 161 9.19 -7.26 -13.11
CA VAL A 161 9.92 -8.52 -13.13
C VAL A 161 10.64 -8.69 -11.80
N ASN A 162 10.37 -9.79 -11.09
CA ASN A 162 11.03 -10.04 -9.82
C ASN A 162 12.49 -10.50 -10.03
N PRO A 163 13.32 -10.57 -8.96
CA PRO A 163 14.74 -10.89 -9.12
C PRO A 163 15.02 -12.22 -9.82
N GLY A 164 14.12 -13.20 -9.71
CA GLY A 164 14.22 -14.50 -10.36
C GLY A 164 13.69 -14.54 -11.81
N GLY A 165 13.39 -13.40 -12.41
CA GLY A 165 12.98 -13.31 -13.82
C GLY A 165 11.52 -13.62 -14.10
N LEU A 166 10.67 -13.68 -13.07
CA LEU A 166 9.23 -13.86 -13.25
C LEU A 166 8.52 -12.51 -13.32
N LEU A 167 7.66 -12.35 -14.33
CA LEU A 167 6.75 -11.23 -14.51
C LEU A 167 5.52 -11.42 -13.62
N GLU A 168 5.17 -10.38 -12.84
CA GLU A 168 4.02 -10.42 -11.95
C GLU A 168 3.46 -9.02 -11.61
N SER A 169 2.26 -8.99 -11.04
CA SER A 169 1.70 -7.77 -10.45
C SER A 169 2.41 -7.44 -9.13
N PRO A 170 2.71 -6.16 -8.81
CA PRO A 170 3.17 -5.78 -7.47
C PRO A 170 2.19 -6.17 -6.35
N ALA A 171 0.94 -6.50 -6.66
CA ALA A 171 0.01 -7.00 -5.66
C ALA A 171 0.03 -8.53 -5.47
N ASN A 172 0.91 -9.25 -6.18
CA ASN A 172 1.11 -10.70 -6.02
C ASN A 172 1.45 -11.05 -4.55
N ALA A 173 1.05 -12.23 -4.10
CA ALA A 173 1.25 -12.69 -2.72
C ALA A 173 2.73 -12.68 -2.29
N ASP A 174 3.64 -13.00 -3.22
CA ASP A 174 5.07 -13.16 -2.93
C ASP A 174 5.84 -11.84 -3.08
N ALA A 175 5.24 -10.81 -3.67
CA ALA A 175 5.89 -9.52 -3.90
C ALA A 175 6.19 -8.78 -2.58
N PRO A 176 7.33 -8.07 -2.45
CA PRO A 176 7.64 -7.24 -1.27
C PRO A 176 6.52 -6.24 -0.92
N THR A 177 5.88 -5.68 -1.94
CA THR A 177 4.71 -4.78 -1.87
C THR A 177 3.47 -5.43 -1.27
N ARG A 178 3.43 -6.76 -1.14
CA ARG A 178 2.44 -7.48 -0.35
C ARG A 178 2.93 -7.78 1.05
N GLN A 179 4.20 -8.17 1.18
CA GLN A 179 4.83 -8.50 2.46
C GLN A 179 4.84 -7.29 3.41
N VAL A 180 5.01 -6.08 2.87
CA VAL A 180 5.00 -4.81 3.62
C VAL A 180 3.68 -4.56 4.38
N ASN A 181 2.58 -5.20 3.97
CA ASN A 181 1.31 -5.10 4.71
C ASN A 181 1.44 -5.55 6.17
N THR A 182 2.34 -6.50 6.46
CA THR A 182 2.63 -6.92 7.84
C THR A 182 3.36 -5.85 8.64
N LEU A 183 4.22 -5.06 7.98
CA LEU A 183 4.95 -3.95 8.58
C LEU A 183 4.05 -2.72 8.80
N LEU A 184 3.05 -2.54 7.94
CA LEU A 184 2.05 -1.46 7.97
C LEU A 184 0.87 -1.74 8.90
N ALA A 185 0.65 -3.00 9.30
CA ALA A 185 -0.48 -3.38 10.14
C ALA A 185 -0.55 -2.52 11.41
N PRO A 186 -1.73 -2.30 12.01
CA PRO A 186 -1.85 -1.58 13.27
C PRO A 186 -0.95 -2.19 14.35
N GLY A 187 -0.05 -1.37 14.91
CA GLY A 187 0.98 -1.83 15.87
C GLY A 187 2.21 -2.51 15.24
N GLY A 188 2.25 -2.60 13.91
CA GLY A 188 3.37 -3.12 13.14
C GLY A 188 4.60 -2.22 13.16
N TYR A 189 5.66 -2.71 12.51
CA TYR A 189 6.99 -2.10 12.53
C TYR A 189 6.99 -0.62 12.14
N ILE A 190 6.40 -0.25 10.99
CA ILE A 190 6.49 1.12 10.45
C ILE A 190 5.83 2.11 11.41
N GLY A 191 4.63 1.80 11.91
CA GLY A 191 3.92 2.67 12.84
C GLY A 191 4.64 2.84 14.18
N THR A 192 5.28 1.78 14.68
CA THR A 192 6.07 1.83 15.92
C THR A 192 7.35 2.62 15.72
N TRP A 193 8.10 2.31 14.65
CA TRP A 193 9.34 3.00 14.30
C TRP A 193 9.12 4.51 14.12
N LEU A 194 8.05 4.92 13.43
CA LEU A 194 7.74 6.34 13.24
C LEU A 194 7.51 7.08 14.56
N ARG A 195 6.90 6.44 15.56
CA ARG A 195 6.72 7.05 16.89
C ARG A 195 8.02 7.14 17.66
N ASP A 196 8.81 6.06 17.64
CA ASP A 196 10.04 5.98 18.42
C ASP A 196 11.17 6.88 17.86
N ASN A 197 11.04 7.34 16.61
CA ASN A 197 12.02 8.16 15.91
C ASN A 197 11.53 9.59 15.59
N GLY A 198 10.54 10.09 16.34
CA GLY A 198 10.10 11.50 16.26
C GLY A 198 9.36 11.88 14.96
N ALA A 199 8.72 10.91 14.31
CA ALA A 199 7.95 11.08 13.07
C ALA A 199 6.43 10.92 13.31
N GLU A 200 5.94 11.25 14.51
CA GLU A 200 4.52 11.17 14.85
C GLU A 200 3.66 12.11 13.99
N ARG A 201 4.21 13.27 13.60
CA ARG A 201 3.54 14.18 12.67
C ARG A 201 3.29 13.50 11.32
N THR A 202 4.32 12.87 10.76
CA THR A 202 4.24 12.12 9.49
C THR A 202 3.20 11.01 9.59
N LEU A 203 3.22 10.23 10.68
CA LEU A 203 2.25 9.17 10.93
C LEU A 203 0.81 9.72 11.05
N ALA A 204 0.63 10.83 11.76
CA ALA A 204 -0.67 11.46 11.93
C ALA A 204 -1.20 12.04 10.61
N ALA A 205 -0.33 12.64 9.79
CA ALA A 205 -0.68 13.14 8.46
C ALA A 205 -1.12 12.00 7.54
N LEU A 206 -0.36 10.89 7.50
CA LEU A 206 -0.74 9.70 6.74
C LEU A 206 -2.16 9.23 7.11
N TYR A 207 -2.46 9.08 8.41
CA TYR A 207 -3.78 8.61 8.83
C TYR A 207 -4.92 9.61 8.63
N ARG A 208 -4.62 10.91 8.51
CA ARG A 208 -5.61 11.95 8.16
C ARG A 208 -5.83 12.08 6.66
N SER A 209 -4.90 11.58 5.85
CA SER A 209 -4.96 11.62 4.39
C SER A 209 -5.95 10.60 3.81
N ALA A 210 -6.09 10.59 2.49
CA ALA A 210 -6.86 9.59 1.74
C ALA A 210 -6.39 8.15 1.98
N TYR A 211 -5.16 7.93 2.46
CA TYR A 211 -4.60 6.61 2.77
C TYR A 211 -5.57 5.75 3.58
N THR A 212 -6.13 6.28 4.67
CA THR A 212 -6.97 5.50 5.59
C THR A 212 -8.21 4.95 4.91
N VAL A 213 -8.88 5.77 4.08
CA VAL A 213 -10.09 5.35 3.37
C VAL A 213 -9.72 4.41 2.23
N GLN A 214 -8.70 4.74 1.43
CA GLN A 214 -8.31 3.94 0.28
C GLN A 214 -7.70 2.59 0.67
N ALA A 215 -7.04 2.49 1.82
CA ALA A 215 -6.51 1.22 2.34
C ALA A 215 -7.62 0.17 2.53
N ALA A 216 -8.83 0.58 2.95
CA ALA A 216 -9.96 -0.34 3.09
C ALA A 216 -10.41 -0.90 1.72
N TYR A 217 -10.50 -0.04 0.69
CA TYR A 217 -10.82 -0.46 -0.67
C TYR A 217 -9.70 -1.32 -1.26
N GLY A 218 -8.44 -0.96 -1.04
CA GLY A 218 -7.29 -1.71 -1.53
C GLY A 218 -7.19 -3.10 -0.92
N PHE A 219 -7.46 -3.23 0.38
CA PHE A 219 -7.56 -4.53 1.05
C PHE A 219 -8.67 -5.40 0.45
N ALA A 220 -9.86 -4.83 0.22
CA ALA A 220 -10.96 -5.55 -0.41
C ALA A 220 -10.62 -5.98 -1.85
N ALA A 221 -10.03 -5.09 -2.65
CA ALA A 221 -9.57 -5.39 -4.00
C ALA A 221 -8.55 -6.54 -4.04
N GLN A 222 -7.60 -6.52 -3.12
CA GLN A 222 -6.58 -7.55 -2.95
C GLN A 222 -7.14 -8.93 -2.61
N GLN A 223 -8.26 -9.00 -1.88
CA GLN A 223 -8.91 -10.26 -1.54
C GLN A 223 -9.68 -10.87 -2.72
N ILE A 224 -10.20 -10.05 -3.63
CA ILE A 224 -11.09 -10.49 -4.71
C ILE A 224 -10.29 -10.87 -5.98
N SER A 225 -9.12 -10.26 -6.20
CA SER A 225 -8.38 -10.37 -7.48
C SER A 225 -7.60 -11.68 -7.69
N GLY A 226 -7.74 -12.65 -6.78
CA GLY A 226 -7.10 -13.97 -6.88
C GLY A 226 -5.56 -13.91 -6.92
N ALA A 227 -4.91 -14.93 -7.49
CA ALA A 227 -3.45 -14.99 -7.58
C ALA A 227 -2.87 -14.01 -8.63
N ALA A 228 -3.56 -13.85 -9.76
CA ALA A 228 -3.13 -13.00 -10.86
C ALA A 228 -3.00 -11.52 -10.47
N GLN A 229 -3.86 -11.05 -9.56
CA GLN A 229 -3.84 -9.66 -9.07
C GLN A 229 -3.88 -8.64 -10.24
N LEU A 230 -4.72 -8.97 -11.23
CA LEU A 230 -5.07 -8.17 -12.39
C LEU A 230 -6.51 -7.69 -12.25
N VAL A 231 -6.82 -6.54 -12.84
CA VAL A 231 -8.15 -5.94 -12.81
C VAL A 231 -8.60 -5.50 -14.19
N THR A 232 -9.91 -5.57 -14.43
CA THR A 232 -10.52 -5.09 -15.67
C THR A 232 -10.96 -3.63 -15.52
N ASN A 233 -10.60 -2.82 -16.51
CA ASN A 233 -11.14 -1.50 -16.77
C ASN A 233 -12.10 -1.58 -17.96
N THR A 234 -13.25 -0.91 -17.88
CA THR A 234 -14.33 -0.95 -18.88
C THR A 234 -14.65 0.44 -19.48
N LYS A 235 -13.76 1.42 -19.27
CA LYS A 235 -13.97 2.80 -19.71
C LYS A 235 -14.19 2.87 -21.22
N GLY A 236 -15.18 3.65 -21.65
CA GLY A 236 -15.51 3.80 -23.06
C GLY A 236 -16.05 2.53 -23.73
N GLY A 237 -16.51 1.53 -22.94
CA GLY A 237 -17.04 0.27 -23.45
C GLY A 237 -15.97 -0.72 -23.91
N VAL A 238 -14.69 -0.45 -23.63
CA VAL A 238 -13.55 -1.31 -23.96
C VAL A 238 -13.07 -2.01 -22.71
N ASN A 239 -12.94 -3.34 -22.79
CA ASN A 239 -12.34 -4.12 -21.72
C ASN A 239 -10.81 -4.10 -21.85
N SER A 240 -10.14 -3.50 -20.89
CA SER A 240 -8.69 -3.47 -20.76
C SER A 240 -8.28 -4.14 -19.45
N VAL A 241 -7.19 -4.90 -19.45
CA VAL A 241 -6.64 -5.51 -18.23
C VAL A 241 -5.40 -4.76 -17.82
N VAL A 242 -5.26 -4.48 -16.52
CA VAL A 242 -4.09 -3.84 -15.93
C VAL A 242 -3.74 -4.52 -14.62
N GLY A 243 -2.48 -4.45 -14.20
CA GLY A 243 -2.08 -4.88 -12.88
C GLY A 243 -2.77 -4.05 -11.81
N MET A 244 -3.22 -4.70 -10.74
CA MET A 244 -4.07 -4.07 -9.73
C MET A 244 -3.40 -2.91 -8.99
N SER A 245 -2.06 -2.81 -9.01
CA SER A 245 -1.35 -1.65 -8.47
C SER A 245 -1.72 -0.32 -9.15
N MET A 246 -2.24 -0.37 -10.38
CA MET A 246 -2.75 0.81 -11.11
C MET A 246 -4.23 1.11 -10.82
N ALA A 247 -4.93 0.22 -10.11
CA ALA A 247 -6.28 0.52 -9.65
C ALA A 247 -6.23 1.68 -8.63
N PRO A 248 -7.14 2.66 -8.73
CA PRO A 248 -7.16 3.84 -7.86
C PRO A 248 -6.84 3.62 -6.38
N PRO A 249 -7.46 2.69 -5.64
CA PRO A 249 -7.22 2.55 -4.21
C PRO A 249 -5.78 2.13 -3.90
N LEU A 250 -5.22 1.16 -4.65
CA LEU A 250 -3.86 0.70 -4.43
C LEU A 250 -2.85 1.76 -4.85
N TRP A 251 -3.07 2.40 -6.00
CA TRP A 251 -2.17 3.44 -6.48
C TRP A 251 -2.08 4.60 -5.47
N ILE A 252 -3.22 5.08 -4.95
CA ILE A 252 -3.26 6.18 -3.98
C ILE A 252 -2.62 5.77 -2.65
N VAL A 253 -2.86 4.53 -2.17
CA VAL A 253 -2.21 4.01 -0.96
C VAL A 253 -0.69 3.99 -1.13
N ASN A 254 -0.21 3.42 -2.23
CA ASN A 254 1.21 3.35 -2.55
C ASN A 254 1.82 4.75 -2.69
N PHE A 255 1.13 5.66 -3.36
CA PHE A 255 1.53 7.05 -3.50
C PHE A 255 1.68 7.74 -2.14
N ALA A 256 0.66 7.66 -1.29
CA ALA A 256 0.68 8.30 0.03
C ALA A 256 1.83 7.74 0.90
N LEU A 257 2.02 6.42 0.90
CA LEU A 257 3.12 5.77 1.61
C LEU A 257 4.48 6.22 1.11
N ILE A 258 4.72 6.23 -0.21
CA ILE A 258 6.01 6.65 -0.77
C ILE A 258 6.23 8.15 -0.56
N TYR A 259 5.19 8.97 -0.67
CA TYR A 259 5.29 10.43 -0.53
C TYR A 259 5.73 10.82 0.89
N ILE A 260 5.17 10.18 1.92
CA ILE A 260 5.60 10.43 3.29
C ILE A 260 7.03 9.93 3.57
N LEU A 261 7.55 8.95 2.81
CA LEU A 261 8.94 8.53 2.91
C LEU A 261 9.86 9.59 2.32
N ASN A 262 9.58 10.01 1.08
CA ASN A 262 10.31 11.04 0.37
C ASN A 262 9.51 11.50 -0.87
N PRO A 263 9.11 12.78 -0.98
CA PRO A 263 8.33 13.29 -2.11
C PRO A 263 8.99 13.05 -3.48
N ALA A 264 10.33 13.04 -3.54
CA ALA A 264 11.05 12.79 -4.79
C ALA A 264 10.92 11.33 -5.27
N LEU A 265 10.71 10.38 -4.35
CA LEU A 265 10.44 8.98 -4.72
C LEU A 265 9.02 8.85 -5.28
N ALA A 266 8.04 9.50 -4.66
CA ALA A 266 6.67 9.49 -5.15
C ALA A 266 6.56 10.14 -6.53
N ALA A 267 7.36 11.17 -6.80
CA ALA A 267 7.50 11.79 -8.11
C ALA A 267 7.99 10.82 -9.21
N ALA A 268 8.58 9.69 -8.85
CA ALA A 268 9.01 8.66 -9.77
C ALA A 268 7.98 7.54 -9.98
N MET A 269 6.81 7.60 -9.36
CA MET A 269 5.72 6.65 -9.68
C MET A 269 5.21 6.87 -11.11
N PRO A 270 4.62 5.85 -11.75
CA PRO A 270 4.07 5.98 -13.11
C PRO A 270 2.96 7.02 -13.16
N ALA A 271 3.05 7.94 -14.13
CA ALA A 271 2.06 9.00 -14.34
C ALA A 271 0.76 8.50 -14.99
N HIS A 272 0.86 7.44 -15.78
CA HIS A 272 -0.23 6.88 -16.56
C HIS A 272 -0.20 5.36 -16.50
N TRP A 273 -1.37 4.74 -16.69
CA TRP A 273 -1.47 3.30 -16.89
C TRP A 273 -1.66 2.94 -18.37
N ALA A 274 -1.29 1.72 -18.70
CA ALA A 274 -1.43 1.10 -20.02
C ALA A 274 -2.12 -0.26 -19.89
N PRO A 275 -2.93 -0.68 -20.88
CA PRO A 275 -3.44 -2.04 -20.91
C PRO A 275 -2.27 -3.04 -21.05
N ILE A 276 -2.30 -4.12 -20.28
CA ILE A 276 -1.38 -5.25 -20.44
C ILE A 276 -1.68 -5.89 -21.81
N PRO A 277 -0.65 -6.26 -22.60
CA PRO A 277 -0.85 -7.03 -23.83
C PRO A 277 -1.70 -8.29 -23.55
N PRO A 278 -2.76 -8.57 -24.34
CA PRO A 278 -3.71 -9.64 -24.01
C PRO A 278 -3.07 -11.00 -23.77
N GLN A 279 -2.06 -11.36 -24.57
CA GLN A 279 -1.32 -12.62 -24.46
C GLN A 279 -0.64 -12.76 -23.08
N VAL A 280 -0.14 -11.65 -22.54
CA VAL A 280 0.52 -11.62 -21.25
C VAL A 280 -0.52 -11.67 -20.12
N ALA A 281 -1.61 -10.92 -20.25
CA ALA A 281 -2.70 -10.95 -19.28
C ALA A 281 -3.30 -12.35 -19.15
N ASP A 282 -3.59 -13.01 -20.26
CA ASP A 282 -4.13 -14.37 -20.31
C ASP A 282 -3.17 -15.37 -19.65
N ALA A 283 -1.87 -15.25 -19.92
CA ALA A 283 -0.84 -16.12 -19.33
C ALA A 283 -0.73 -15.95 -17.81
N ILE A 284 -0.72 -14.71 -17.32
CA ILE A 284 -0.72 -14.41 -15.88
C ILE A 284 -2.00 -14.94 -15.22
N THR A 285 -3.16 -14.77 -15.85
CA THR A 285 -4.44 -15.29 -15.33
C THR A 285 -4.49 -16.82 -15.29
N ALA A 286 -3.90 -17.50 -16.29
CA ALA A 286 -3.83 -18.95 -16.32
C ALA A 286 -2.81 -19.54 -15.33
N SER A 287 -1.84 -18.74 -14.89
CA SER A 287 -0.81 -19.16 -13.93
C SER A 287 -1.39 -19.38 -12.52
N PRO A 288 -1.18 -20.53 -11.88
CA PRO A 288 -1.64 -20.78 -10.51
C PRO A 288 -1.09 -19.78 -9.48
N THR A 289 0.09 -19.22 -9.74
CA THR A 289 0.73 -18.24 -8.85
C THR A 289 0.56 -16.80 -9.34
N GLY A 290 -0.05 -16.57 -10.51
CA GLY A 290 -0.10 -15.23 -11.11
C GLY A 290 1.25 -14.71 -11.60
N GLN A 291 2.20 -15.62 -11.87
CA GLN A 291 3.55 -15.32 -12.32
C GLN A 291 3.85 -16.09 -13.60
N VAL A 292 4.60 -15.48 -14.52
CA VAL A 292 5.05 -16.12 -15.76
C VAL A 292 6.52 -15.78 -16.04
N PRO A 293 7.31 -16.64 -16.72
CA PRO A 293 8.69 -16.30 -17.07
C PRO A 293 8.74 -15.08 -18.00
N PHE A 294 9.41 -13.99 -17.58
CA PHE A 294 9.43 -12.76 -18.36
C PHE A 294 10.07 -12.94 -19.74
N GLY A 295 11.11 -13.78 -19.83
CA GLY A 295 11.81 -14.05 -21.09
C GLY A 295 10.91 -14.55 -22.23
N ASP A 296 9.82 -15.26 -21.90
CA ASP A 296 8.86 -15.78 -22.88
C ASP A 296 7.89 -14.69 -23.40
N TYR A 297 7.76 -13.58 -22.67
CA TYR A 297 6.76 -12.54 -22.92
C TYR A 297 7.32 -11.15 -23.16
N ALA A 298 8.64 -10.95 -23.02
CA ALA A 298 9.29 -9.64 -23.14
C ALA A 298 8.94 -8.92 -24.47
N ALA A 299 8.88 -9.64 -25.58
CA ALA A 299 8.60 -9.10 -26.91
C ALA A 299 7.19 -8.48 -27.06
N TYR A 300 6.26 -8.74 -26.13
CA TYR A 300 4.94 -8.09 -26.15
C TYR A 300 4.94 -6.66 -25.61
N PHE A 301 6.04 -6.22 -25.00
CA PHE A 301 6.18 -4.89 -24.38
C PHE A 301 7.04 -3.91 -25.21
N GLU A 302 7.51 -4.34 -26.39
CA GLU A 302 8.34 -3.55 -27.32
C GLU A 302 7.53 -2.72 -28.33
#